data_AF-A0A9D0XXY8-F1
#
_entry.id   AF-A0A9D0XXY8-F1
#
_cell.length_a   1.000
_cell.length_b   1.000
_cell.length_c   1.000
_cell.angle_alpha   90.00
_cell.angle_beta   90.00
_cell.angle_gamma   90.00
#
_symmetry.space_group_name_H-M   'P 1'
#
loop_
_entity.id
_entity.type
_entity.pdbx_description
1 polymer ?
#
loop_
_entity_poly.entity_id
_entity_poly.type
_entity_poly.pdbx_seq_one_letter_code
_entity_poly.pdbx_strand_id
1 'polypeptide(L)'
;MKKSVISFLLIFIILSVPLFSATMAAANDEIENLRKNIRSIEDIDDAMFGSLENAVLKKYTDVKKGDWYMSVMVKLVGLSALDGSLNNTLDPFDTVTRAMFIKLFIRAMYGTEGLKGLTPSFSHWAALDVKKAEEIGILEPGEYVLSNLSDPITRGEMARIIVKAYKKFEKDPLTEAECRPLSASIKDFDKISESQKADVLIVYGSGIISGYTDGRFGADDVATRAQAAAFIIRFLDKRERAKVTIPKNEAQREPMVLRYDDPYRPMAIEGDTFIKPDGTSVVLKIGPSGVLGEGQGCATELGRIDRGGTPIKAGDLGTEEPFMGQPYLVCEKTGEGHYIREWHAIAERMRNDALRELGHPEEGTTYGPWLRYSRGQWVWTGPIR
;
A
#
# COMPACT_ATOMS: atom_id res chain seq x y z
N MET A 1 30.99 78.23 38.09
CA MET A 1 29.58 77.78 38.06
C MET A 1 29.15 77.58 36.61
N LYS A 2 29.16 76.33 36.13
CA LYS A 2 28.84 75.96 34.74
C LYS A 2 27.31 75.97 34.54
N LYS A 3 26.82 76.72 33.55
CA LYS A 3 25.43 76.66 33.09
C LYS A 3 25.31 75.53 32.07
N SER A 4 24.48 74.53 32.35
CA SER A 4 24.18 73.43 31.44
C SER A 4 22.97 73.82 30.58
N VAL A 5 23.14 73.76 29.26
CA VAL A 5 22.07 73.88 28.26
C VAL A 5 21.54 72.46 28.02
N ILE A 6 20.27 72.21 28.34
CA ILE A 6 19.60 70.94 28.05
C ILE A 6 18.98 71.06 26.66
N SER A 7 19.55 70.34 25.69
CA SER A 7 19.02 70.18 24.34
C SER A 7 18.03 69.02 24.33
N PHE A 8 16.76 69.29 24.02
CA PHE A 8 15.74 68.25 23.80
C PHE A 8 15.89 67.73 22.36
N LEU A 9 16.49 66.55 22.21
CA LEU A 9 16.52 65.81 20.95
C LEU A 9 15.23 64.97 20.85
N LEU A 10 14.31 65.37 19.99
CA LEU A 10 13.12 64.57 19.63
C LEU A 10 13.57 63.39 18.76
N ILE A 11 13.63 62.19 19.34
CA ILE A 11 13.85 60.94 18.61
C ILE A 11 12.48 60.47 18.10
N PHE A 12 12.23 60.64 16.79
CA PHE A 12 11.15 59.91 16.11
C PHE A 12 11.59 58.44 15.96
N ILE A 13 11.11 57.57 16.86
CA ILE A 13 11.16 56.13 16.66
C ILE A 13 10.13 55.81 15.58
N ILE A 14 10.59 55.66 14.33
CA ILE A 14 9.81 55.01 13.29
C ILE A 14 9.76 53.54 13.69
N LEU A 15 8.65 53.14 14.30
CA LEU A 15 8.31 51.73 14.49
C LEU A 15 8.09 51.15 13.08
N SER A 16 9.15 50.63 12.47
CA SER A 16 9.03 49.80 11.27
C SER A 16 8.40 48.48 11.69
N VAL A 17 7.07 48.47 11.85
CA VAL A 17 6.31 47.24 11.90
C VAL A 17 6.55 46.57 10.54
N PRO A 18 7.19 45.38 10.48
CA PRO A 18 7.30 44.69 9.22
C PRO A 18 5.86 44.41 8.75
N LEU A 19 5.53 44.86 7.54
CA LEU A 19 4.36 44.44 6.80
C LEU A 19 4.50 42.92 6.52
N PHE A 20 4.30 42.09 7.55
CA PHE A 20 3.97 40.68 7.37
C PHE A 20 2.55 40.66 6.80
N SER A 21 2.50 40.72 5.48
CA SER A 21 1.31 40.93 4.66
C SER A 21 0.22 39.90 4.96
N ALA A 22 -1.02 40.37 5.12
CA ALA A 22 -2.26 39.64 5.42
C ALA A 22 -2.52 38.38 4.56
N THR A 23 -1.84 38.25 3.42
CA THR A 23 -1.87 37.09 2.52
C THR A 23 -1.43 35.78 3.19
N MET A 24 -0.51 35.83 4.15
CA MET A 24 0.02 34.62 4.82
C MET A 24 -0.91 34.10 5.93
N ALA A 25 -1.53 35.00 6.69
CA ALA A 25 -2.56 34.63 7.66
C ALA A 25 -3.76 33.97 6.96
N ALA A 26 -4.20 34.55 5.83
CA ALA A 26 -5.28 34.01 5.02
C ALA A 26 -4.99 32.60 4.46
N ALA A 27 -3.73 32.28 4.12
CA ALA A 27 -3.36 30.94 3.64
C ALA A 27 -3.34 29.88 4.75
N ASN A 28 -3.01 30.24 6.00
CA ASN A 28 -3.19 29.36 7.15
C ASN A 28 -4.66 29.03 7.38
N ASP A 29 -5.51 30.05 7.33
CA ASP A 29 -6.95 29.89 7.50
C ASP A 29 -7.55 29.01 6.38
N GLU A 30 -7.03 29.10 5.14
CA GLU A 30 -7.48 28.27 4.01
C GLU A 30 -7.18 26.78 4.24
N ILE A 31 -5.93 26.41 4.58
CA ILE A 31 -5.56 25.02 4.85
C ILE A 31 -6.33 24.46 6.06
N GLU A 32 -6.44 25.24 7.14
CA GLU A 32 -7.16 24.81 8.34
C GLU A 32 -8.65 24.58 8.07
N ASN A 33 -9.28 25.42 7.24
CA ASN A 33 -10.67 25.23 6.85
C ASN A 33 -10.88 23.98 5.98
N LEU A 34 -9.98 23.69 5.04
CA LEU A 34 -10.05 22.48 4.23
C LEU A 34 -9.92 21.21 5.09
N ARG A 35 -8.97 21.21 6.04
CA ARG A 35 -8.74 20.09 6.99
C ARG A 35 -9.97 19.65 7.77
N LYS A 36 -10.92 20.55 8.05
CA LYS A 36 -12.15 20.23 8.82
C LYS A 36 -13.01 19.15 8.15
N ASN A 37 -12.89 19.00 6.83
CA ASN A 37 -13.64 18.05 6.03
C ASN A 37 -12.85 16.77 5.69
N ILE A 38 -11.65 16.61 6.24
CA ILE A 38 -10.76 15.48 5.94
C ILE A 38 -10.59 14.65 7.21
N ARG A 39 -10.99 13.37 7.16
CA ARG A 39 -10.80 12.39 8.24
C ARG A 39 -9.81 11.31 7.85
N SER A 40 -9.80 10.92 6.58
CA SER A 40 -8.87 9.92 6.04
C SER A 40 -8.43 10.26 4.62
N ILE A 41 -7.57 9.42 4.05
CA ILE A 41 -7.02 9.64 2.71
C ILE A 41 -8.10 9.55 1.63
N GLU A 42 -9.17 8.81 1.89
CA GLU A 42 -10.32 8.63 1.00
C GLU A 42 -11.15 9.92 0.82
N ASP A 43 -11.09 10.86 1.77
CA ASP A 43 -11.77 12.15 1.67
C ASP A 43 -11.04 13.16 0.76
N ILE A 44 -9.81 12.82 0.33
CA ILE A 44 -9.00 13.66 -0.55
C ILE A 44 -9.23 13.21 -2.00
N ASP A 45 -10.39 13.57 -2.54
CA ASP A 45 -10.67 13.44 -3.97
C ASP A 45 -9.89 14.48 -4.82
N ASP A 46 -10.03 14.43 -6.14
CA ASP A 46 -9.30 15.33 -7.05
C ASP A 46 -9.61 16.82 -6.80
N ALA A 47 -10.85 17.15 -6.41
CA ALA A 47 -11.28 18.52 -6.16
C ALA A 47 -10.71 19.05 -4.83
N MET A 48 -10.76 18.24 -3.77
CA MET A 48 -10.15 18.54 -2.49
C MET A 48 -8.63 18.64 -2.63
N PHE A 49 -8.00 17.72 -3.36
CA PHE A 49 -6.58 17.76 -3.66
C PHE A 49 -6.19 19.04 -4.40
N GLY A 50 -6.92 19.44 -5.44
CA GLY A 50 -6.65 20.69 -6.16
C GLY A 50 -6.76 21.93 -5.27
N SER A 51 -7.71 21.95 -4.35
CA SER A 51 -7.87 23.02 -3.36
C SER A 51 -6.69 23.07 -2.39
N LEU A 52 -6.29 21.91 -1.86
CA LEU A 52 -5.13 21.79 -0.97
C LEU A 52 -3.82 22.15 -1.68
N GLU A 53 -3.61 21.70 -2.92
CA GLU A 53 -2.40 22.00 -3.70
C GLU A 53 -2.23 23.51 -3.86
N ASN A 54 -3.31 24.21 -4.23
CA ASN A 54 -3.30 25.67 -4.37
C ASN A 54 -2.98 26.36 -3.04
N ALA A 55 -3.61 25.94 -1.93
CA ALA A 55 -3.36 26.52 -0.62
C ALA A 55 -1.91 26.26 -0.14
N VAL A 56 -1.38 25.05 -0.38
CA VAL A 56 0.00 24.67 -0.08
C VAL A 56 1.01 25.51 -0.86
N LEU A 57 0.81 25.70 -2.17
CA LEU A 57 1.70 26.51 -3.02
C LEU A 57 1.68 28.00 -2.65
N LYS A 58 0.54 28.51 -2.16
CA LYS A 58 0.46 29.89 -1.65
C LYS A 58 1.23 30.05 -0.34
N LYS A 59 1.16 29.04 0.53
CA LYS A 59 1.73 29.12 1.89
C LYS A 59 3.23 28.82 1.91
N TYR A 60 3.66 27.73 1.28
CA TYR A 60 5.00 27.19 1.43
C TYR A 60 5.89 27.56 0.24
N THR A 61 7.07 28.10 0.54
CA THR A 61 7.91 28.78 -0.47
C THR A 61 8.88 27.85 -1.21
N ASP A 62 9.11 26.66 -0.67
CA ASP A 62 10.14 25.70 -1.10
C ASP A 62 9.56 24.48 -1.83
N VAL A 63 8.27 24.50 -2.15
CA VAL A 63 7.59 23.47 -2.94
C VAL A 63 7.10 24.02 -4.26
N LYS A 64 7.22 23.22 -5.32
CA LYS A 64 6.80 23.62 -6.66
C LYS A 64 5.79 22.64 -7.21
N LYS A 65 4.86 23.18 -7.99
CA LYS A 65 3.89 22.37 -8.73
C LYS A 65 4.65 21.44 -9.69
N GLY A 66 4.29 20.16 -9.67
CA GLY A 66 4.89 19.13 -10.52
C GLY A 66 6.14 18.43 -9.94
N ASP A 67 6.66 18.86 -8.80
CA ASP A 67 7.69 18.08 -8.10
C ASP A 67 7.11 16.71 -7.70
N TRP A 68 7.94 15.66 -7.78
CA TRP A 68 7.51 14.27 -7.53
C TRP A 68 6.87 14.07 -6.16
N TYR A 69 7.28 14.86 -5.16
CA TYR A 69 6.76 14.80 -3.80
C TYR A 69 5.53 15.67 -3.57
N MET A 70 5.14 16.51 -4.54
CA MET A 70 4.07 17.49 -4.32
C MET A 70 2.77 16.80 -3.90
N SER A 71 2.39 15.74 -4.60
CA SER A 71 1.18 14.96 -4.29
C SER A 71 1.19 14.42 -2.85
N VAL A 72 2.28 13.77 -2.45
CA VAL A 72 2.34 13.13 -1.12
C VAL A 72 2.43 14.16 0.01
N MET A 73 3.12 15.29 -0.21
CA MET A 73 3.19 16.37 0.76
C MET A 73 1.83 17.05 0.95
N VAL A 74 1.12 17.37 -0.13
CA VAL A 74 -0.22 17.97 -0.10
C VAL A 74 -1.19 17.07 0.67
N LYS A 75 -1.19 15.77 0.37
CA LYS A 75 -2.04 14.78 1.06
C LYS A 75 -1.77 14.76 2.57
N LEU A 76 -0.51 14.73 3.00
CA LEU A 76 -0.18 14.75 4.43
C LEU A 76 -0.47 16.10 5.12
N VAL A 77 -0.36 17.21 4.39
CA VAL A 77 -0.83 18.51 4.89
C VAL A 77 -2.34 18.47 5.09
N GLY A 78 -3.12 17.95 4.14
CA GLY A 78 -4.57 17.78 4.27
C GLY A 78 -4.98 16.88 5.44
N LEU A 79 -4.23 15.80 5.70
CA LEU A 79 -4.45 14.90 6.83
C LEU A 79 -4.06 15.48 8.20
N SER A 80 -3.57 16.72 8.27
CA SER A 80 -2.99 17.32 9.49
C SER A 80 -1.83 16.49 10.10
N ALA A 81 -1.20 15.66 9.27
CA ALA A 81 -0.04 14.87 9.63
C ALA A 81 1.25 15.67 9.45
N LEU A 82 1.24 16.54 8.43
CA LEU A 82 2.36 17.38 8.05
C LEU A 82 2.04 18.86 8.24
N ASP A 83 2.90 19.53 9.00
CA ASP A 83 2.97 20.97 9.08
C ASP A 83 4.36 21.41 8.61
N GLY A 84 4.45 22.59 8.02
CA GLY A 84 5.74 23.18 7.67
C GLY A 84 6.42 23.87 8.85
N SER A 85 7.62 24.38 8.59
CA SER A 85 8.41 25.14 9.55
C SER A 85 7.79 26.50 9.87
N LEU A 86 8.34 27.17 10.89
CA LEU A 86 8.00 28.56 11.23
C LEU A 86 8.38 29.55 10.11
N ASN A 87 9.24 29.14 9.17
CA ASN A 87 9.65 29.95 8.02
C ASN A 87 8.79 29.69 6.78
N ASN A 88 7.64 29.02 6.93
CA ASN A 88 6.75 28.65 5.83
C ASN A 88 7.48 27.83 4.76
N THR A 89 8.22 26.81 5.20
CA THR A 89 8.82 25.79 4.33
C THR A 89 8.30 24.41 4.68
N LEU A 90 8.25 23.49 3.71
CA LEU A 90 7.96 22.08 3.91
C LEU A 90 9.21 21.22 3.96
N ASP A 91 10.40 21.77 3.81
CA ASP A 91 11.71 21.14 3.98
C ASP A 91 11.76 19.72 3.38
N PRO A 92 11.41 19.52 2.09
CA PRO A 92 11.20 18.20 1.51
C PRO A 92 12.47 17.33 1.51
N PHE A 93 13.64 17.96 1.45
CA PHE A 93 14.94 17.30 1.39
C PHE A 93 15.65 17.19 2.74
N ASP A 94 15.09 17.77 3.79
CA ASP A 94 15.69 17.70 5.12
C ASP A 94 15.52 16.32 5.73
N THR A 95 16.49 15.95 6.56
CA THR A 95 16.50 14.69 7.31
C THR A 95 15.37 14.64 8.33
N VAL A 96 14.67 13.51 8.40
CA VAL A 96 13.59 13.29 9.36
C VAL A 96 14.14 12.65 10.64
N THR A 97 13.70 13.14 11.80
CA THR A 97 14.00 12.50 13.09
C THR A 97 12.98 11.41 13.41
N ARG A 98 13.31 10.50 14.35
CA ARG A 98 12.37 9.48 14.84
C ARG A 98 11.06 10.09 15.33
N ALA A 99 11.13 11.18 16.10
CA ALA A 99 9.95 11.90 16.56
C ALA A 99 9.09 12.43 15.42
N MET A 100 9.73 13.00 14.39
CA MET A 100 9.01 13.53 13.23
C MET A 100 8.29 12.42 12.49
N PHE A 101 8.98 11.32 12.18
CA PHE A 101 8.38 10.21 11.47
C PHE A 101 7.21 9.59 12.25
N ILE A 102 7.37 9.35 13.56
CA ILE A 102 6.29 8.79 14.40
C ILE A 102 5.08 9.73 14.40
N LYS A 103 5.27 11.03 14.59
CA LYS A 103 4.20 12.04 14.52
C LYS A 103 3.48 12.00 13.16
N LEU A 104 4.26 12.08 12.09
CA LEU A 104 3.77 12.04 10.71
C LEU A 104 2.90 10.78 10.48
N PHE A 105 3.43 9.61 10.82
CA PHE A 105 2.77 8.33 10.59
C PHE A 105 1.48 8.18 11.40
N ILE A 106 1.55 8.47 12.70
CA ILE A 106 0.40 8.32 13.61
C ILE A 106 -0.72 9.30 13.27
N ARG A 107 -0.39 10.57 13.00
CA ARG A 107 -1.43 11.56 12.63
C ARG A 107 -2.02 11.30 11.27
N ALA A 108 -1.26 10.74 10.33
CA ALA A 108 -1.82 10.36 9.04
C ALA A 108 -2.84 9.22 9.17
N MET A 109 -2.67 8.32 10.17
CA MET A 109 -3.60 7.23 10.45
C MET A 109 -4.81 7.65 11.30
N TYR A 110 -4.61 8.53 12.29
CA TYR A 110 -5.61 8.79 13.34
C TYR A 110 -6.07 10.25 13.45
N GLY A 111 -5.47 11.16 12.66
CA GLY A 111 -5.62 12.60 12.85
C GLY A 111 -5.16 13.06 14.24
N THR A 112 -5.48 14.31 14.60
CA THR A 112 -5.23 14.82 15.96
C THR A 112 -6.30 14.38 16.96
N GLU A 113 -7.51 14.08 16.48
CA GLU A 113 -8.63 13.65 17.30
C GLU A 113 -8.38 12.28 17.93
N GLY A 114 -7.76 11.34 17.21
CA GLY A 114 -7.43 10.01 17.71
C GLY A 114 -6.35 9.98 18.80
N LEU A 115 -5.78 11.14 19.15
CA LEU A 115 -4.80 11.32 20.23
C LEU A 115 -5.43 11.95 21.49
N LYS A 116 -6.69 12.40 21.43
CA LYS A 116 -7.36 13.04 22.58
C LYS A 116 -7.52 12.05 23.73
N GLY A 117 -7.30 12.55 24.96
CA GLY A 117 -7.44 11.75 26.19
C GLY A 117 -6.23 10.85 26.51
N LEU A 118 -5.20 10.83 25.66
CA LEU A 118 -3.96 10.12 25.96
C LEU A 118 -3.10 10.90 26.96
N THR A 119 -2.45 10.14 27.85
CA THR A 119 -1.44 10.66 28.79
C THR A 119 -0.09 10.04 28.45
N PRO A 120 0.86 10.81 27.90
CA PRO A 120 2.19 10.30 27.56
C PRO A 120 3.03 10.07 28.81
N SER A 121 4.02 9.18 28.70
CA SER A 121 4.95 8.84 29.80
C SER A 121 6.09 9.85 29.97
N PHE A 122 6.24 10.81 29.06
CA PHE A 122 7.28 11.86 29.09
C PHE A 122 6.80 13.15 28.41
N SER A 123 7.50 14.25 28.66
CA SER A 123 7.22 15.56 28.03
C SER A 123 8.03 15.74 26.75
N HIS A 124 7.37 15.72 25.60
CA HIS A 124 7.93 16.01 24.28
C HIS A 124 6.79 16.30 23.29
N TRP A 125 7.04 17.08 22.23
CA TRP A 125 6.00 17.44 21.25
C TRP A 125 5.44 16.25 20.45
N ALA A 126 6.20 15.15 20.35
CA ALA A 126 5.77 13.89 19.75
C ALA A 126 5.29 12.85 20.77
N ALA A 127 5.23 13.18 22.07
CA ALA A 127 4.99 12.18 23.11
C ALA A 127 3.59 11.55 23.02
N LEU A 128 2.58 12.33 22.61
CA LEU A 128 1.23 11.81 22.37
C LEU A 128 1.22 10.82 21.20
N ASP A 129 1.96 11.13 20.14
CA ASP A 129 2.06 10.28 18.96
C ASP A 129 2.77 8.95 19.31
N VAL A 130 3.88 9.00 20.07
CA VAL A 130 4.55 7.82 20.61
C VAL A 130 3.59 7.01 21.50
N LYS A 131 2.86 7.67 22.40
CA LYS A 131 1.90 7.00 23.29
C LYS A 131 0.80 6.29 22.50
N LYS A 132 0.30 6.90 21.43
CA LYS A 132 -0.69 6.26 20.56
C LYS A 132 -0.11 5.05 19.86
N ALA A 133 1.13 5.15 19.37
CA ALA A 133 1.84 4.08 18.71
C ALA A 133 2.07 2.86 19.63
N GLU A 134 2.38 3.11 20.91
CA GLU A 134 2.44 2.08 21.96
C GLU A 134 1.06 1.45 22.22
N GLU A 135 0.01 2.27 22.37
CA GLU A 135 -1.37 1.80 22.63
C GLU A 135 -1.88 0.86 21.53
N ILE A 136 -1.59 1.18 20.27
CA ILE A 136 -1.97 0.34 19.13
C ILE A 136 -0.97 -0.79 18.86
N GLY A 137 0.09 -0.92 19.66
CA GLY A 137 1.07 -2.01 19.60
C GLY A 137 1.97 -2.00 18.36
N ILE A 138 2.19 -0.84 17.74
CA ILE A 138 3.19 -0.72 16.67
C ILE A 138 4.57 -0.28 17.19
N LEU A 139 4.64 0.25 18.41
CA LEU A 139 5.88 0.47 19.15
C LEU A 139 5.83 -0.30 20.46
N GLU A 140 6.97 -0.80 20.93
CA GLU A 140 7.05 -1.35 22.29
C GLU A 140 7.14 -0.21 23.32
N PRO A 141 6.52 -0.35 24.50
CA PRO A 141 6.65 0.64 25.56
C PRO A 141 8.11 0.93 25.91
N GLY A 142 8.52 2.19 25.83
CA GLY A 142 9.90 2.63 26.13
C GLY A 142 10.92 2.37 25.02
N GLU A 143 10.50 1.90 23.84
CA GLU A 143 11.37 1.79 22.66
C GLU A 143 11.89 3.15 22.18
N TYR A 144 11.02 4.16 22.22
CA TYR A 144 11.35 5.54 21.87
C TYR A 144 11.17 6.43 23.10
N VAL A 145 12.25 7.12 23.47
CA VAL A 145 12.36 7.94 24.67
C VAL A 145 12.99 9.28 24.34
N LEU A 146 12.93 10.24 25.27
CA LEU A 146 13.42 11.60 25.05
C LEU A 146 14.87 11.65 24.51
N SER A 147 15.74 10.74 24.94
CA SER A 147 17.15 10.73 24.55
C SER A 147 17.42 10.29 23.11
N ASN A 148 16.50 9.57 22.45
CA ASN A 148 16.71 9.05 21.09
C ASN A 148 15.77 9.63 20.04
N LEU A 149 14.72 10.36 20.46
CA LEU A 149 13.66 10.88 19.58
C LEU A 149 14.14 11.97 18.60
N SER A 150 15.19 12.69 18.94
CA SER A 150 15.74 13.76 18.10
C SER A 150 16.75 13.26 17.06
N ASP A 151 17.16 11.99 17.13
CA ASP A 151 18.10 11.42 16.18
C ASP A 151 17.43 11.21 14.81
N PRO A 152 18.20 11.27 13.71
CA PRO A 152 17.74 10.83 12.40
C PRO A 152 17.18 9.42 12.44
N ILE A 153 16.08 9.20 11.72
CA ILE A 153 15.52 7.86 11.55
C ILE A 153 16.00 7.24 10.24
N THR A 154 16.41 5.98 10.32
CA THR A 154 16.84 5.17 9.18
C THR A 154 15.64 4.59 8.43
N ARG A 155 15.84 4.25 7.15
CA ARG A 155 14.81 3.57 6.34
C ARG A 155 14.41 2.21 6.93
N GLY A 156 15.35 1.48 7.54
CA GLY A 156 15.09 0.22 8.23
C GLY A 156 14.23 0.39 9.48
N GLU A 157 14.44 1.45 10.27
CA GLU A 157 13.56 1.79 11.39
C GLU A 157 12.15 2.17 10.92
N MET A 158 12.03 2.96 9.84
CA MET A 158 10.73 3.25 9.23
C MET A 158 10.03 1.98 8.75
N ALA A 159 10.77 1.07 8.10
CA ALA A 159 10.25 -0.20 7.62
C ALA A 159 9.63 -1.01 8.76
N ARG A 160 10.34 -1.15 9.89
CA ARG A 160 9.85 -1.88 11.07
C ARG A 160 8.54 -1.30 11.63
N ILE A 161 8.45 0.03 11.77
CA ILE A 161 7.22 0.70 12.25
C ILE A 161 6.06 0.43 11.26
N ILE A 162 6.32 0.59 9.96
CA ILE A 162 5.34 0.39 8.91
C ILE A 162 4.88 -1.08 8.83
N VAL A 163 5.78 -2.06 8.94
CA VAL A 163 5.42 -3.48 8.90
C VAL A 163 4.54 -3.87 10.07
N LYS A 164 4.82 -3.36 11.28
CA LYS A 164 3.96 -3.61 12.45
C LYS A 164 2.53 -3.10 12.21
N ALA A 165 2.38 -1.90 11.63
CA ALA A 165 1.06 -1.38 11.26
C ALA A 165 0.44 -2.19 10.10
N TYR A 166 1.21 -2.50 9.06
CA TYR A 166 0.77 -3.25 7.89
C TYR A 166 0.23 -4.62 8.28
N LYS A 167 0.98 -5.43 9.05
CA LYS A 167 0.52 -6.74 9.53
C LYS A 167 -0.77 -6.66 10.37
N LYS A 168 -1.02 -5.53 11.02
CA LYS A 168 -2.17 -5.35 11.91
C LYS A 168 -3.43 -4.87 11.19
N PHE A 169 -3.29 -3.99 10.21
CA PHE A 169 -4.41 -3.28 9.59
C PHE A 169 -4.65 -3.67 8.13
N GLU A 170 -3.68 -4.31 7.47
CA GLU A 170 -3.88 -4.85 6.13
C GLU A 170 -4.78 -6.09 6.19
N LYS A 171 -5.74 -6.20 5.24
CA LYS A 171 -6.69 -7.32 5.20
C LYS A 171 -6.00 -8.66 4.92
N ASP A 172 -4.96 -8.64 4.09
CA ASP A 172 -4.20 -9.81 3.66
C ASP A 172 -2.72 -9.41 3.54
N PRO A 173 -1.99 -9.33 4.66
CA PRO A 173 -0.60 -8.89 4.67
C PRO A 173 0.32 -9.97 4.11
N LEU A 174 1.29 -9.56 3.29
CA LEU A 174 2.37 -10.44 2.84
C LEU A 174 3.17 -11.00 4.03
N THR A 175 3.55 -12.27 3.90
CA THR A 175 4.41 -12.98 4.83
C THR A 175 5.88 -12.89 4.42
N GLU A 176 6.78 -13.15 5.38
CA GLU A 176 8.22 -13.24 5.08
C GLU A 176 8.50 -14.36 4.07
N ALA A 177 7.82 -15.51 4.19
CA ALA A 177 8.02 -16.66 3.30
C ALA A 177 7.68 -16.31 1.85
N GLU A 178 6.55 -15.64 1.61
CA GLU A 178 6.17 -15.15 0.29
C GLU A 178 7.19 -14.17 -0.26
N CYS A 179 7.69 -13.26 0.57
CA CYS A 179 8.62 -12.21 0.13
C CYS A 179 10.07 -12.71 0.01
N ARG A 180 10.43 -13.88 0.55
CA ARG A 180 11.81 -14.38 0.59
C ARG A 180 12.54 -14.35 -0.76
N PRO A 181 11.91 -14.70 -1.90
CA PRO A 181 12.55 -14.62 -3.21
C PRO A 181 13.02 -13.22 -3.61
N LEU A 182 12.45 -12.15 -3.03
CA LEU A 182 12.88 -10.77 -3.29
C LEU A 182 14.27 -10.45 -2.75
N SER A 183 14.82 -11.28 -1.84
CA SER A 183 16.18 -11.11 -1.33
C SER A 183 17.23 -11.05 -2.45
N ALA A 184 17.03 -11.80 -3.54
CA ALA A 184 17.90 -11.76 -4.71
C ALA A 184 17.77 -10.47 -5.55
N SER A 185 16.69 -9.71 -5.36
CA SER A 185 16.42 -8.45 -6.07
C SER A 185 16.94 -7.21 -5.34
N ILE A 186 17.37 -7.35 -4.08
CA ILE A 186 17.87 -6.26 -3.24
C ILE A 186 19.39 -6.41 -3.12
N LYS A 187 20.17 -5.53 -3.77
CA LYS A 187 21.62 -5.70 -3.94
C LYS A 187 22.42 -5.68 -2.64
N ASP A 188 21.96 -4.95 -1.64
CA ASP A 188 22.60 -4.80 -0.32
C ASP A 188 21.90 -5.64 0.76
N PHE A 189 21.06 -6.61 0.38
CA PHE A 189 20.30 -7.42 1.33
C PHE A 189 21.19 -8.18 2.31
N ASP A 190 22.37 -8.62 1.88
CA ASP A 190 23.36 -9.29 2.70
C ASP A 190 23.94 -8.41 3.81
N LYS A 191 23.92 -7.08 3.63
CA LYS A 191 24.40 -6.08 4.60
C LYS A 191 23.34 -5.66 5.61
N ILE A 192 22.07 -5.95 5.34
CA ILE A 192 20.96 -5.61 6.24
C ILE A 192 21.04 -6.50 7.48
N SER A 193 20.81 -5.93 8.66
CA SER A 193 20.77 -6.70 9.92
C SER A 193 19.71 -7.81 9.87
N GLU A 194 20.00 -8.98 10.45
CA GLU A 194 19.06 -10.12 10.45
C GLU A 194 17.69 -9.75 11.02
N SER A 195 17.65 -8.92 12.07
CA SER A 195 16.40 -8.43 12.67
C SER A 195 15.55 -7.57 11.75
N GLN A 196 16.14 -6.94 10.72
CA GLN A 196 15.42 -6.05 9.78
C GLN A 196 15.09 -6.74 8.45
N LYS A 197 15.73 -7.86 8.12
CA LYS A 197 15.56 -8.53 6.82
C LYS A 197 14.11 -8.85 6.51
N ALA A 198 13.38 -9.42 7.47
CA ALA A 198 11.96 -9.73 7.30
C ALA A 198 11.13 -8.47 7.04
N ASP A 199 11.36 -7.40 7.80
CA ASP A 199 10.63 -6.15 7.64
C ASP A 199 10.91 -5.51 6.28
N VAL A 200 12.18 -5.50 5.86
CA VAL A 200 12.62 -4.98 4.56
C VAL A 200 11.96 -5.74 3.41
N LEU A 201 11.95 -7.07 3.45
CA LEU A 201 11.31 -7.89 2.42
C LEU A 201 9.82 -7.57 2.30
N ILE A 202 9.11 -7.38 3.41
CA ILE A 202 7.67 -7.13 3.43
C ILE A 202 7.35 -5.72 2.92
N VAL A 203 8.04 -4.66 3.37
CA VAL A 203 7.78 -3.30 2.85
C VAL A 203 8.18 -3.14 1.39
N TYR A 204 9.23 -3.86 0.97
CA TYR A 204 9.66 -3.88 -0.43
C TYR A 204 8.65 -4.64 -1.28
N GLY A 205 8.27 -5.86 -0.89
CA GLY A 205 7.30 -6.69 -1.60
C GLY A 205 5.90 -6.10 -1.66
N SER A 206 5.47 -5.40 -0.61
CA SER A 206 4.19 -4.67 -0.60
C SER A 206 4.22 -3.39 -1.43
N GLY A 207 5.39 -2.93 -1.87
CA GLY A 207 5.53 -1.68 -2.62
C GLY A 207 5.41 -0.41 -1.79
N ILE A 208 5.42 -0.50 -0.46
CA ILE A 208 5.31 0.66 0.43
C ILE A 208 6.63 1.45 0.43
N ILE A 209 7.75 0.75 0.60
CA ILE A 209 9.09 1.33 0.50
C ILE A 209 9.80 0.72 -0.70
N SER A 210 10.05 1.55 -1.72
CA SER A 210 10.90 1.19 -2.86
C SER A 210 12.38 1.32 -2.51
N GLY A 211 13.19 0.49 -3.16
CA GLY A 211 14.65 0.66 -3.19
C GLY A 211 15.06 1.87 -4.04
N TYR A 212 16.35 2.19 -3.97
CA TYR A 212 16.97 3.18 -4.84
C TYR A 212 17.13 2.65 -6.26
N THR A 213 17.34 3.57 -7.21
CA THR A 213 17.57 3.24 -8.63
C THR A 213 18.85 2.45 -8.86
N ASP A 214 19.80 2.47 -7.90
CA ASP A 214 21.01 1.66 -7.94
C ASP A 214 20.77 0.18 -7.56
N GLY A 215 19.56 -0.17 -7.12
CA GLY A 215 19.14 -1.52 -6.72
C GLY A 215 19.33 -1.84 -5.24
N ARG A 216 19.79 -0.88 -4.42
CA ARG A 216 19.88 -1.04 -2.96
C ARG A 216 18.54 -0.73 -2.29
N PHE A 217 18.30 -1.34 -1.13
CA PHE A 217 17.28 -0.86 -0.20
C PHE A 217 17.79 0.29 0.67
N GLY A 218 19.06 0.25 1.10
CA GLY A 218 19.68 1.23 1.97
C GLY A 218 19.03 1.28 3.36
N ALA A 219 19.07 0.18 4.11
CA ALA A 219 18.39 0.07 5.40
C ALA A 219 18.92 1.08 6.44
N ASP A 220 20.23 1.33 6.44
CA ASP A 220 20.88 2.26 7.37
C ASP A 220 20.89 3.71 6.85
N ASP A 221 20.44 3.94 5.61
CA ASP A 221 20.37 5.29 5.05
C ASP A 221 19.25 6.08 5.75
N VAL A 222 19.52 7.33 6.09
CA VAL A 222 18.51 8.27 6.60
C VAL A 222 17.59 8.72 5.48
N ALA A 223 16.31 8.91 5.80
CA ALA A 223 15.33 9.35 4.81
C ALA A 223 15.02 10.85 4.93
N THR A 224 14.82 11.47 3.76
CA THR A 224 14.32 12.83 3.62
C THR A 224 12.84 12.92 3.98
N ARG A 225 12.36 14.12 4.29
CA ARG A 225 10.95 14.36 4.61
C ARG A 225 9.99 13.95 3.49
N ALA A 226 10.39 14.16 2.24
CA ALA A 226 9.64 13.74 1.06
C ALA A 226 9.57 12.21 0.92
N GLN A 227 10.67 11.51 1.20
CA GLN A 227 10.67 10.04 1.17
C GLN A 227 9.78 9.45 2.27
N ALA A 228 9.90 9.96 3.50
CA ALA A 228 9.03 9.58 4.60
C ALA A 228 7.55 9.81 4.24
N ALA A 229 7.24 10.97 3.67
CA ALA A 229 5.88 11.28 3.22
C ALA A 229 5.35 10.27 2.18
N ALA A 230 6.18 9.91 1.21
CA ALA A 230 5.83 8.93 0.20
C ALA A 230 5.55 7.55 0.79
N PHE A 231 6.35 7.08 1.76
CA PHE A 231 6.12 5.77 2.40
C PHE A 231 4.78 5.75 3.16
N ILE A 232 4.46 6.84 3.87
CA ILE A 232 3.22 6.96 4.63
C ILE A 232 2.02 6.96 3.68
N ILE A 233 2.06 7.73 2.59
CA ILE A 233 0.96 7.74 1.62
C ILE A 233 0.78 6.38 0.94
N ARG A 234 1.87 5.66 0.60
CA ARG A 234 1.78 4.30 0.05
C ARG A 234 1.26 3.25 1.03
N PHE A 235 1.51 3.47 2.32
CA PHE A 235 0.91 2.65 3.36
C PHE A 235 -0.61 2.86 3.40
N LEU A 236 -1.05 4.13 3.41
CA LEU A 236 -2.47 4.51 3.51
C LEU A 236 -3.28 4.23 2.23
N ASP A 237 -2.68 4.44 1.06
CA ASP A 237 -3.34 4.28 -0.24
C ASP A 237 -2.60 3.24 -1.09
N LYS A 238 -3.24 2.07 -1.26
CA LYS A 238 -2.69 0.97 -2.06
C LYS A 238 -2.44 1.34 -3.51
N ARG A 239 -3.20 2.30 -4.06
CA ARG A 239 -3.07 2.74 -5.46
C ARG A 239 -1.74 3.45 -5.70
N GLU A 240 -1.11 3.99 -4.65
CA GLU A 240 0.15 4.72 -4.70
C GLU A 240 1.37 3.80 -4.54
N ARG A 241 1.17 2.53 -4.13
CA ARG A 241 2.25 1.56 -3.89
C ARG A 241 3.04 1.31 -5.18
N ALA A 242 4.35 1.12 -5.03
CA ALA A 242 5.20 0.70 -6.13
C ALA A 242 4.79 -0.70 -6.61
N LYS A 243 4.81 -0.91 -7.93
CA LYS A 243 4.54 -2.23 -8.50
C LYS A 243 5.75 -3.13 -8.27
N VAL A 244 5.57 -4.21 -7.51
CA VAL A 244 6.61 -5.21 -7.25
C VAL A 244 6.09 -6.59 -7.61
N THR A 245 6.87 -7.33 -8.39
CA THR A 245 6.57 -8.72 -8.75
C THR A 245 7.40 -9.63 -7.86
N ILE A 246 6.72 -10.43 -7.04
CA ILE A 246 7.38 -11.45 -6.22
C ILE A 246 7.63 -12.68 -7.10
N PRO A 247 8.89 -13.11 -7.29
CA PRO A 247 9.18 -14.33 -8.00
C PRO A 247 8.51 -15.51 -7.28
N LYS A 248 7.59 -16.20 -7.95
CA LYS A 248 7.03 -17.45 -7.43
C LYS A 248 8.07 -18.54 -7.66
N ASN A 249 8.75 -18.95 -6.60
CA ASN A 249 9.70 -20.05 -6.66
C ASN A 249 8.96 -21.39 -6.50
N GLU A 250 8.06 -21.69 -7.42
CA GLU A 250 7.61 -23.06 -7.61
C GLU A 250 8.77 -23.78 -8.30
N ALA A 251 9.27 -24.87 -7.73
CA ALA A 251 10.17 -25.76 -8.45
C ALA A 251 9.41 -26.34 -9.64
N GLN A 252 9.35 -25.59 -10.74
CA GLN A 252 8.68 -26.02 -11.95
C GLN A 252 9.55 -27.11 -12.55
N ARG A 253 9.05 -28.35 -12.45
CA ARG A 253 9.46 -29.41 -13.37
C ARG A 253 9.32 -28.89 -14.81
N GLU A 254 10.11 -29.43 -15.74
CA GLU A 254 9.91 -29.12 -17.15
C GLU A 254 8.46 -29.43 -17.57
N PRO A 255 7.84 -28.58 -18.41
CA PRO A 255 6.51 -28.84 -18.94
C PRO A 255 6.40 -30.22 -19.59
N MET A 256 5.27 -30.89 -19.38
CA MET A 256 5.04 -32.24 -19.90
C MET A 256 3.61 -32.43 -20.39
N VAL A 257 3.36 -33.59 -20.97
CA VAL A 257 2.01 -34.00 -21.36
C VAL A 257 1.30 -34.58 -20.14
N LEU A 258 0.17 -34.00 -19.77
CA LEU A 258 -0.73 -34.49 -18.72
C LEU A 258 -1.97 -35.07 -19.38
N ARG A 259 -2.38 -36.28 -19.01
CA ARG A 259 -3.60 -36.90 -19.53
C ARG A 259 -4.70 -36.90 -18.50
N TYR A 260 -5.94 -36.59 -18.90
CA TYR A 260 -7.09 -36.62 -18.00
C TYR A 260 -7.29 -37.98 -17.32
N ASP A 261 -6.88 -39.07 -17.99
CA ASP A 261 -7.03 -40.46 -17.54
C ASP A 261 -5.84 -40.97 -16.73
N ASP A 262 -4.78 -40.17 -16.55
CA ASP A 262 -3.68 -40.49 -15.65
C ASP A 262 -3.97 -39.94 -14.25
N PRO A 263 -4.33 -40.80 -13.27
CA PRO A 263 -4.65 -40.35 -11.93
C PRO A 263 -3.39 -39.91 -11.15
N TYR A 264 -2.19 -40.35 -11.55
CA TYR A 264 -0.93 -40.04 -10.85
C TYR A 264 -0.18 -38.85 -11.45
N ARG A 265 -0.79 -38.17 -12.42
CA ARG A 265 -0.23 -36.96 -13.00
C ARG A 265 0.07 -35.91 -11.91
N PRO A 266 1.16 -35.16 -12.02
CA PRO A 266 1.44 -34.05 -11.11
C PRO A 266 0.39 -32.94 -11.25
N MET A 267 0.32 -32.04 -10.27
CA MET A 267 -0.40 -30.78 -10.41
C MET A 267 0.12 -30.03 -11.64
N ALA A 268 -0.81 -29.41 -12.37
CA ALA A 268 -0.49 -28.74 -13.62
C ALA A 268 0.31 -27.45 -13.38
N ILE A 269 1.22 -27.15 -14.31
CA ILE A 269 1.97 -25.89 -14.36
C ILE A 269 1.80 -25.23 -15.74
N GLU A 270 2.18 -23.96 -15.84
CA GLU A 270 2.22 -23.27 -17.14
C GLU A 270 3.15 -23.98 -18.12
N GLY A 271 2.69 -24.13 -19.36
CA GLY A 271 3.40 -24.82 -20.43
C GLY A 271 3.07 -26.31 -20.59
N ASP A 272 2.46 -26.95 -19.59
CA ASP A 272 2.03 -28.34 -19.72
C ASP A 272 1.03 -28.52 -20.86
N THR A 273 1.05 -29.66 -21.54
CA THR A 273 0.03 -30.03 -22.53
C THR A 273 -1.00 -30.95 -21.88
N PHE A 274 -2.20 -30.44 -21.61
CA PHE A 274 -3.29 -31.23 -21.06
C PHE A 274 -4.11 -31.90 -22.17
N ILE A 275 -4.20 -33.23 -22.15
CA ILE A 275 -5.05 -34.05 -23.04
C ILE A 275 -6.40 -34.25 -22.36
N LYS A 276 -7.44 -33.66 -22.93
CA LYS A 276 -8.83 -33.72 -22.44
C LYS A 276 -9.50 -35.07 -22.72
N PRO A 277 -10.65 -35.36 -22.08
CA PRO A 277 -11.45 -36.57 -22.36
C PRO A 277 -11.88 -36.76 -23.81
N ASP A 278 -12.08 -35.67 -24.54
CA ASP A 278 -12.44 -35.68 -25.96
C ASP A 278 -11.23 -35.89 -26.90
N GLY A 279 -10.02 -36.07 -26.34
CA GLY A 279 -8.77 -36.23 -27.07
C GLY A 279 -8.13 -34.94 -27.55
N THR A 280 -8.74 -33.78 -27.32
CA THR A 280 -8.13 -32.49 -27.65
C THR A 280 -6.98 -32.18 -26.70
N SER A 281 -5.95 -31.51 -27.21
CA SER A 281 -4.78 -31.10 -26.44
C SER A 281 -4.76 -29.59 -26.26
N VAL A 282 -4.38 -29.14 -25.07
CA VAL A 282 -4.27 -27.72 -24.76
C VAL A 282 -2.97 -27.47 -24.01
N VAL A 283 -2.14 -26.57 -24.55
CA VAL A 283 -0.99 -26.04 -23.82
C VAL A 283 -1.50 -25.04 -22.79
N LEU A 284 -1.30 -25.35 -21.52
CA LEU A 284 -1.79 -24.57 -20.40
C LEU A 284 -1.04 -23.23 -20.30
N LYS A 285 -1.80 -22.16 -20.09
CA LYS A 285 -1.29 -20.80 -19.93
C LYS A 285 -1.93 -20.15 -18.72
N ILE A 286 -1.22 -19.20 -18.13
CA ILE A 286 -1.80 -18.34 -17.11
C ILE A 286 -2.70 -17.31 -17.81
N GLY A 287 -3.99 -17.33 -17.49
CA GLY A 287 -4.95 -16.37 -18.02
C GLY A 287 -4.85 -14.99 -17.35
N PRO A 288 -5.61 -14.00 -17.82
CA PRO A 288 -5.47 -12.63 -17.33
C PRO A 288 -5.84 -12.41 -15.85
N SER A 289 -6.44 -13.39 -15.16
CA SER A 289 -6.67 -13.33 -13.70
C SER A 289 -5.50 -13.92 -12.90
N GLY A 290 -4.42 -14.34 -13.56
CA GLY A 290 -3.32 -15.04 -12.91
C GLY A 290 -3.63 -16.51 -12.60
N VAL A 291 -4.70 -17.07 -13.18
CA VAL A 291 -5.15 -18.45 -12.99
C VAL A 291 -4.68 -19.32 -14.16
N LEU A 292 -4.05 -20.46 -13.87
CA LEU A 292 -3.62 -21.43 -14.88
C LEU A 292 -4.84 -22.09 -15.53
N GLY A 293 -4.88 -22.20 -16.85
CA GLY A 293 -6.00 -22.88 -17.52
C GLY A 293 -7.24 -22.01 -17.73
N GLU A 294 -7.20 -20.75 -17.33
CA GLU A 294 -8.35 -19.86 -17.43
C GLU A 294 -8.77 -19.62 -18.89
N GLY A 295 -10.05 -19.84 -19.17
CA GLY A 295 -10.64 -19.74 -20.50
C GLY A 295 -10.22 -20.85 -21.46
N GLN A 296 -9.52 -21.88 -20.96
CA GLN A 296 -9.00 -22.98 -21.77
C GLN A 296 -9.90 -24.22 -21.74
N GLY A 297 -10.98 -24.21 -20.95
CA GLY A 297 -11.95 -25.31 -20.88
C GLY A 297 -11.33 -26.62 -20.36
N CYS A 298 -10.38 -26.51 -19.43
CA CYS A 298 -9.68 -27.65 -18.82
C CYS A 298 -10.06 -27.76 -17.34
N ALA A 299 -10.24 -28.98 -16.85
CA ALA A 299 -10.38 -29.27 -15.43
C ALA A 299 -9.20 -30.15 -14.98
N THR A 300 -8.03 -29.53 -14.76
CA THR A 300 -6.75 -30.23 -14.58
C THR A 300 -6.71 -31.15 -13.35
N GLU A 301 -7.43 -30.79 -12.28
CA GLU A 301 -7.43 -31.55 -11.02
C GLU A 301 -8.40 -32.73 -11.03
N LEU A 302 -9.41 -32.73 -11.92
CA LEU A 302 -10.47 -33.73 -11.90
C LEU A 302 -9.93 -35.14 -12.19
N GLY A 303 -10.05 -36.04 -11.22
CA GLY A 303 -9.53 -37.42 -11.32
C GLY A 303 -8.05 -37.61 -10.97
N ARG A 304 -7.32 -36.52 -10.68
CA ARG A 304 -5.97 -36.61 -10.10
C ARG A 304 -6.07 -37.16 -8.67
N ILE A 305 -5.12 -37.99 -8.26
CA ILE A 305 -4.97 -38.44 -6.88
C ILE A 305 -4.45 -37.29 -6.03
N ASP A 306 -5.18 -36.98 -4.97
CA ASP A 306 -4.78 -36.00 -3.97
C ASP A 306 -3.74 -36.57 -2.98
N ARG A 307 -3.25 -35.75 -2.06
CA ARG A 307 -2.32 -36.19 -1.00
C ARG A 307 -2.87 -37.32 -0.13
N GLY A 308 -4.19 -37.43 -0.01
CA GLY A 308 -4.89 -38.48 0.72
C GLY A 308 -5.02 -39.80 -0.04
N GLY A 309 -4.56 -39.89 -1.28
CA GLY A 309 -4.65 -41.08 -2.11
C GLY A 309 -6.01 -41.27 -2.79
N THR A 310 -6.86 -40.24 -2.80
CA THR A 310 -8.22 -40.31 -3.36
C THR A 310 -8.32 -39.50 -4.66
N PRO A 311 -8.97 -40.01 -5.72
CA PRO A 311 -9.25 -39.24 -6.92
C PRO A 311 -10.16 -38.04 -6.62
N ILE A 312 -9.72 -36.83 -6.97
CA ILE A 312 -10.47 -35.59 -6.78
C ILE A 312 -11.72 -35.58 -7.67
N LYS A 313 -12.87 -35.27 -7.08
CA LYS A 313 -14.15 -35.07 -7.78
C LYS A 313 -14.60 -33.62 -7.71
N ALA A 314 -15.49 -33.23 -8.60
CA ALA A 314 -16.13 -31.92 -8.54
C ALA A 314 -16.88 -31.76 -7.20
N GLY A 315 -16.60 -30.67 -6.48
CA GLY A 315 -17.13 -30.37 -5.15
C GLY A 315 -16.21 -30.78 -4.00
N ASP A 316 -15.21 -31.65 -4.24
CA ASP A 316 -14.27 -32.08 -3.20
C ASP A 316 -13.37 -30.92 -2.75
N LEU A 317 -12.98 -30.96 -1.47
CA LEU A 317 -12.08 -29.97 -0.90
C LEU A 317 -10.63 -30.30 -1.23
N GLY A 318 -9.87 -29.31 -1.64
CA GLY A 318 -8.43 -29.43 -1.84
C GLY A 318 -7.71 -29.84 -0.56
N THR A 319 -6.71 -30.70 -0.69
CA THR A 319 -5.91 -31.23 0.43
C THR A 319 -4.45 -30.78 0.38
N GLU A 320 -4.11 -29.93 -0.61
CA GLU A 320 -2.76 -29.44 -0.88
C GLU A 320 -2.76 -27.90 -0.90
N GLU A 321 -1.70 -27.28 -0.39
CA GLU A 321 -1.49 -25.82 -0.52
C GLU A 321 -1.23 -25.46 -1.99
N PRO A 322 -1.72 -24.30 -2.49
CA PRO A 322 -2.44 -23.23 -1.77
C PRO A 322 -3.97 -23.43 -1.67
N PHE A 323 -4.49 -24.61 -2.06
CA PHE A 323 -5.92 -24.88 -2.26
C PHE A 323 -6.58 -25.62 -1.10
N MET A 324 -5.89 -25.75 0.03
CA MET A 324 -6.36 -26.51 1.17
C MET A 324 -7.73 -25.99 1.66
N GLY A 325 -8.71 -26.90 1.76
CA GLY A 325 -10.07 -26.61 2.22
C GLY A 325 -10.96 -25.90 1.18
N GLN A 326 -10.47 -25.65 -0.03
CA GLN A 326 -11.24 -25.02 -1.09
C GLN A 326 -11.95 -26.07 -1.95
N PRO A 327 -13.25 -25.94 -2.26
CA PRO A 327 -13.90 -26.85 -3.19
C PRO A 327 -13.39 -26.64 -4.61
N TYR A 328 -13.14 -27.74 -5.32
CA TYR A 328 -12.82 -27.74 -6.74
C TYR A 328 -14.10 -27.80 -7.57
N LEU A 329 -14.41 -26.76 -8.34
CA LEU A 329 -15.67 -26.63 -9.06
C LEU A 329 -15.44 -26.69 -10.57
N VAL A 330 -16.29 -27.44 -11.27
CA VAL A 330 -16.24 -27.60 -12.73
C VAL A 330 -17.49 -26.97 -13.36
N CYS A 331 -17.28 -26.15 -14.38
CA CYS A 331 -18.34 -25.56 -15.17
C CYS A 331 -18.85 -26.55 -16.21
N GLU A 332 -20.09 -27.02 -16.04
CA GLU A 332 -20.72 -27.96 -16.98
C GLU A 332 -20.77 -27.46 -18.43
N LYS A 333 -20.88 -26.13 -18.63
CA LYS A 333 -20.97 -25.53 -19.97
C LYS A 333 -19.67 -25.55 -20.75
N THR A 334 -18.54 -25.46 -20.05
CA THR A 334 -17.22 -25.22 -20.68
C THR A 334 -16.23 -26.35 -20.43
N GLY A 335 -16.51 -27.24 -19.47
CA GLY A 335 -15.55 -28.23 -18.98
C GLY A 335 -14.41 -27.64 -18.17
N GLU A 336 -14.42 -26.33 -17.91
CA GLU A 336 -13.39 -25.64 -17.15
C GLU A 336 -13.55 -25.89 -15.65
N GLY A 337 -12.45 -26.22 -14.97
CA GLY A 337 -12.46 -26.50 -13.54
C GLY A 337 -11.33 -25.79 -12.81
N HIS A 338 -11.67 -25.17 -11.69
CA HIS A 338 -10.77 -24.41 -10.82
C HIS A 338 -11.21 -24.51 -9.36
N TYR A 339 -10.32 -24.18 -8.43
CA TYR A 339 -10.70 -24.00 -7.03
C TYR A 339 -11.50 -22.71 -6.81
N ILE A 340 -12.31 -22.63 -5.75
CA ILE A 340 -13.23 -21.49 -5.55
C ILE A 340 -12.53 -20.12 -5.53
N ARG A 341 -11.32 -19.99 -4.96
CA ARG A 341 -10.62 -18.69 -4.97
C ARG A 341 -10.21 -18.27 -6.37
N GLU A 342 -9.82 -19.22 -7.21
CA GLU A 342 -9.50 -18.97 -8.60
C GLU A 342 -10.76 -18.54 -9.36
N TRP A 343 -11.89 -19.24 -9.16
CA TRP A 343 -13.18 -18.80 -9.70
C TRP A 343 -13.56 -17.37 -9.26
N HIS A 344 -13.29 -17.00 -8.01
CA HIS A 344 -13.52 -15.63 -7.53
C HIS A 344 -12.62 -14.61 -8.24
N ALA A 345 -11.34 -14.91 -8.45
CA ALA A 345 -10.41 -14.04 -9.18
C ALA A 345 -10.86 -13.85 -10.65
N ILE A 346 -11.31 -14.92 -11.30
CA ILE A 346 -11.92 -14.88 -12.63
C ILE A 346 -13.17 -13.99 -12.62
N ALA A 347 -14.10 -14.21 -11.68
CA ALA A 347 -15.35 -13.47 -11.58
C ALA A 347 -15.15 -11.98 -11.29
N GLU A 348 -14.24 -11.63 -10.38
CA GLU A 348 -13.91 -10.24 -10.07
C GLU A 348 -13.35 -9.52 -11.29
N ARG A 349 -12.34 -10.10 -11.94
CA ARG A 349 -11.72 -9.48 -13.11
C ARG A 349 -12.71 -9.36 -14.27
N MET A 350 -13.49 -10.40 -14.57
CA MET A 350 -14.51 -10.33 -15.62
C MET A 350 -15.56 -9.25 -15.35
N ARG A 351 -15.99 -9.04 -14.09
CA ARG A 351 -16.94 -7.98 -13.76
C ARG A 351 -16.34 -6.59 -13.99
N ASN A 352 -15.08 -6.41 -13.60
CA ASN A 352 -14.36 -5.16 -13.83
C ASN A 352 -14.20 -4.87 -15.32
N ASP A 353 -13.84 -5.88 -16.12
CA ASP A 353 -13.71 -5.73 -17.57
C ASP A 353 -15.07 -5.45 -18.23
N ALA A 354 -16.12 -6.18 -17.86
CA ALA A 354 -17.47 -5.98 -18.38
C ALA A 354 -18.00 -4.56 -18.09
N LEU A 355 -17.78 -4.07 -16.86
CA LEU A 355 -18.15 -2.70 -16.49
C LEU A 355 -17.33 -1.66 -17.26
N ARG A 356 -16.02 -1.88 -17.43
CA ARG A 356 -15.13 -0.97 -18.15
C ARG A 356 -15.48 -0.89 -19.65
N GLU A 357 -15.81 -2.02 -20.25
CA GLU A 357 -15.98 -2.13 -21.71
C GLU A 357 -17.42 -1.88 -22.16
N LEU A 358 -18.40 -2.35 -21.38
CA LEU A 358 -19.81 -2.30 -21.75
C LEU A 358 -20.67 -1.46 -20.78
N GLY A 359 -20.15 -1.09 -19.61
CA GLY A 359 -20.89 -0.30 -18.63
C GLY A 359 -22.15 -1.02 -18.14
N HIS A 360 -23.29 -0.37 -18.38
CA HIS A 360 -24.64 -0.79 -18.01
C HIS A 360 -25.48 -1.07 -19.27
N PRO A 361 -25.27 -2.20 -19.95
CA PRO A 361 -25.93 -2.49 -21.22
C PRO A 361 -27.40 -2.92 -21.05
N GLU A 362 -28.02 -3.39 -22.14
CA GLU A 362 -29.37 -3.95 -22.10
C GLU A 362 -29.46 -5.23 -21.26
N GLU A 363 -30.61 -5.45 -20.63
CA GLU A 363 -30.88 -6.65 -19.81
C GLU A 363 -30.67 -7.93 -20.63
N GLY A 364 -29.94 -8.89 -20.06
CA GLY A 364 -29.61 -10.15 -20.71
C GLY A 364 -28.30 -10.14 -21.50
N THR A 365 -27.65 -8.98 -21.70
CA THR A 365 -26.33 -8.89 -22.33
C THR A 365 -25.34 -9.79 -21.59
N THR A 366 -24.58 -10.61 -22.32
CA THR A 366 -23.57 -11.52 -21.74
C THR A 366 -22.16 -10.97 -21.93
N TYR A 367 -21.28 -11.23 -20.96
CA TYR A 367 -19.85 -10.95 -21.09
C TYR A 367 -19.04 -12.22 -20.79
N GLY A 368 -18.39 -12.76 -21.83
CA GLY A 368 -17.78 -14.08 -21.75
C GLY A 368 -18.77 -15.19 -21.37
N PRO A 369 -18.29 -16.36 -20.93
CA PRO A 369 -19.14 -17.52 -20.65
C PRO A 369 -19.88 -17.46 -19.30
N TRP A 370 -19.49 -16.56 -18.39
CA TRP A 370 -19.92 -16.59 -16.99
C TRP A 370 -20.53 -15.30 -16.44
N LEU A 371 -20.74 -14.27 -17.27
CA LEU A 371 -21.47 -13.07 -16.84
C LEU A 371 -22.70 -12.80 -17.68
N ARG A 372 -23.75 -12.35 -17.01
CA ARG A 372 -24.96 -11.81 -17.59
C ARG A 372 -25.34 -10.52 -16.88
N TYR A 373 -25.62 -9.47 -17.64
CA TYR A 373 -26.20 -8.25 -17.12
C TYR A 373 -27.67 -8.51 -16.76
N SER A 374 -28.00 -8.40 -15.48
CA SER A 374 -29.37 -8.57 -15.02
C SER A 374 -29.70 -7.70 -13.82
N ARG A 375 -30.90 -7.10 -13.82
CA ARG A 375 -31.39 -6.23 -12.74
C ARG A 375 -30.43 -5.08 -12.42
N GLY A 376 -29.85 -4.48 -13.47
CA GLY A 376 -28.96 -3.33 -13.34
C GLY A 376 -27.53 -3.65 -12.90
N GLN A 377 -27.11 -4.92 -12.90
CA GLN A 377 -25.77 -5.33 -12.48
C GLN A 377 -25.24 -6.54 -13.26
N TRP A 378 -23.92 -6.71 -13.28
CA TRP A 378 -23.26 -7.89 -13.82
C TRP A 378 -23.35 -9.06 -12.84
N VAL A 379 -24.16 -10.06 -13.18
CA VAL A 379 -24.41 -11.26 -12.36
C VAL A 379 -23.53 -12.40 -12.84
N TRP A 380 -22.88 -13.08 -11.87
CA TRP A 380 -22.11 -14.29 -12.12
C TRP A 380 -23.02 -15.49 -12.38
N THR A 381 -22.77 -16.19 -13.48
CA THR A 381 -23.49 -17.40 -13.92
C THR A 381 -22.55 -18.60 -14.10
N GLY A 382 -21.32 -18.50 -13.62
CA GLY A 382 -20.37 -19.60 -13.58
C GLY A 382 -20.55 -20.49 -12.35
N PRO A 383 -19.60 -21.39 -12.06
CA PRO A 383 -19.67 -22.28 -10.91
C PRO A 383 -19.79 -21.50 -9.60
N ILE A 384 -20.63 -22.02 -8.71
CA ILE A 384 -20.86 -21.56 -7.33
C ILE A 384 -20.93 -22.79 -6.42
N ARG A 385 -20.54 -22.63 -5.14
CA ARG A 385 -20.65 -23.70 -4.14
C ARG A 385 -22.07 -23.81 -3.60
#